data_AF-A0A2N6NEW9-F1
#
_entry.id   AF-A0A2N6NEW9-F1
#
_cell.length_a   1.000
_cell.length_b   1.000
_cell.length_c   1.000
_cell.angle_alpha   90.00
_cell.angle_beta   90.00
_cell.angle_gamma   90.00
#
_symmetry.space_group_name_H-M   'P 1'
#
loop_
_entity.id
_entity.type
_entity.pdbx_description
1 polymer ?
#
loop_
_entity_poly.entity_id
_entity_poly.type
_entity_poly.pdbx_seq_one_letter_code
_entity_poly.pdbx_strand_id
1 'polypeptide(L)'
;MDLHLTADELLATRLVEENCSKHMSIVNDICSWERELRQSRSTTQEGARLCNGVQILSASLGLDVEATKACLWTMVREWEVNHERLSDISKEAMLYLKGLEYQMSGNELRSRTTPRYLVLD
;
A
#
# COMPACT_ATOMS: atom_id res chain seq x y z
N MET A 1 -7.50 1.59 19.90
CA MET A 1 -8.87 1.07 19.75
C MET A 1 -9.22 0.03 20.80
N ASP A 2 -8.25 -0.57 21.51
CA ASP A 2 -8.50 -1.57 22.58
C ASP A 2 -9.48 -2.67 22.16
N LEU A 3 -9.34 -3.11 20.91
CA LEU A 3 -10.17 -4.16 20.31
C LEU A 3 -9.50 -5.51 20.55
N HIS A 4 -10.22 -6.41 21.22
CA HIS A 4 -9.79 -7.79 21.42
C HIS A 4 -10.54 -8.68 20.45
N LEU A 5 -9.79 -9.30 19.54
CA LEU A 5 -10.30 -10.29 18.59
C LEU A 5 -9.91 -11.68 19.07
N THR A 6 -10.84 -12.63 18.95
CA THR A 6 -10.58 -14.06 19.12
C THR A 6 -9.71 -14.58 17.97
N ALA A 7 -9.14 -15.77 18.15
CA ALA A 7 -8.35 -16.41 17.09
C ALA A 7 -9.19 -16.68 15.83
N ASP A 8 -10.46 -17.05 16.00
CA ASP A 8 -11.37 -17.32 14.87
C ASP A 8 -11.73 -16.04 14.11
N GLU A 9 -11.96 -14.94 14.84
CA GLU A 9 -12.19 -13.61 14.22
C GLU A 9 -10.95 -13.14 13.45
N LEU A 10 -9.74 -13.31 14.01
CA LEU A 10 -8.50 -13.01 13.29
C LEU A 10 -8.32 -13.88 12.03
N LEU A 11 -8.69 -15.15 12.12
CA LEU A 11 -8.64 -16.05 10.97
C LEU A 11 -9.61 -15.61 9.88
N ALA A 12 -10.81 -15.15 10.27
CA ALA A 12 -11.85 -14.66 9.37
C ALA A 12 -11.47 -13.32 8.69
N THR A 13 -10.62 -12.50 9.30
CA THR A 13 -10.18 -11.21 8.71
C THR A 13 -8.93 -11.32 7.84
N ARG A 14 -8.23 -12.45 7.86
CA ARG A 14 -6.94 -12.65 7.16
C ARG A 14 -6.93 -12.17 5.70
N LEU A 15 -7.96 -12.52 4.92
CA LEU A 15 -8.02 -12.11 3.51
C LEU A 15 -8.18 -10.59 3.35
N VAL A 16 -8.89 -9.95 4.28
CA VAL A 16 -9.06 -8.50 4.30
C VAL A 16 -7.73 -7.82 4.67
N GLU A 17 -6.97 -8.38 5.62
CA GLU A 17 -5.64 -7.90 6.00
C GLU A 17 -4.63 -8.03 4.86
N GLU A 18 -4.59 -9.17 4.18
CA GLU A 18 -3.72 -9.39 3.02
C GLU A 18 -4.05 -8.42 1.89
N ASN A 19 -5.32 -8.10 1.68
CA ASN A 19 -5.76 -7.08 0.72
C ASN A 19 -5.34 -5.66 1.14
N CYS A 20 -5.56 -5.31 2.40
CA CYS A 20 -5.14 -4.03 2.99
C CYS A 20 -3.62 -3.82 2.89
N SER A 21 -2.84 -4.87 3.16
CA SER A 21 -1.37 -4.86 3.06
C SER A 21 -0.91 -4.51 1.65
N LYS A 22 -1.48 -5.16 0.62
CA LYS A 22 -1.16 -4.87 -0.79
C LYS A 22 -1.44 -3.41 -1.15
N HIS A 23 -2.61 -2.90 -0.75
CA HIS A 23 -2.97 -1.50 -0.97
C HIS A 23 -1.95 -0.55 -0.34
N MET A 24 -1.68 -0.71 0.96
CA MET A 24 -0.79 0.20 1.68
C MET A 24 0.63 0.16 1.15
N SER A 25 1.16 -1.02 0.84
CA SER A 25 2.49 -1.20 0.26
C SER A 25 2.62 -0.50 -1.10
N ILE A 26 1.66 -0.70 -2.01
CA ILE A 26 1.74 -0.09 -3.34
C ILE A 26 1.53 1.42 -3.31
N VAL A 27 0.60 1.91 -2.48
CA VAL A 27 0.47 3.36 -2.25
C VAL A 27 1.79 3.94 -1.73
N ASN A 28 2.46 3.23 -0.81
CA ASN A 28 3.75 3.66 -0.31
C ASN A 28 4.79 3.72 -1.42
N ASP A 29 4.95 2.63 -2.18
CA ASP A 29 5.92 2.50 -3.26
C ASP A 29 5.75 3.58 -4.34
N ILE A 30 4.52 3.90 -4.72
CA ILE A 30 4.23 4.95 -5.70
C ILE A 30 4.67 6.31 -5.17
N CYS A 31 4.25 6.68 -3.95
CA CYS A 31 4.52 8.00 -3.38
C CYS A 31 5.98 8.16 -2.94
N SER A 32 6.65 7.08 -2.54
CA SER A 32 8.04 7.09 -2.07
C SER A 32 9.08 7.03 -3.18
N TRP A 33 8.65 6.71 -4.41
CA TRP A 33 9.51 6.43 -5.56
C TRP A 33 10.68 7.41 -5.73
N GLU A 34 10.43 8.71 -5.82
CA GLU A 34 11.49 9.70 -6.08
C GLU A 34 12.51 9.77 -4.96
N ARG A 35 12.06 9.57 -3.71
CA ARG A 35 12.96 9.54 -2.56
C ARG A 35 13.84 8.29 -2.61
N GLU A 36 13.25 7.12 -2.83
CA GLU A 36 13.96 5.84 -2.85
C GLU A 36 14.92 5.74 -4.05
N LEU A 37 14.52 6.25 -5.22
CA LEU A 37 15.37 6.32 -6.39
C LEU A 37 16.59 7.24 -6.16
N ARG A 38 16.40 8.38 -5.48
CA ARG A 38 17.53 9.25 -5.11
C ARG A 38 18.45 8.57 -4.11
N GLN A 39 17.89 7.89 -3.11
CA GLN A 39 18.67 7.15 -2.13
C GLN A 39 19.48 6.01 -2.77
N SER A 40 18.90 5.28 -3.72
CA SER A 40 19.61 4.20 -4.42
C SER A 40 20.72 4.70 -5.34
N ARG A 41 20.68 5.98 -5.73
CA ARG A 41 21.72 6.63 -6.52
C ARG A 41 22.80 7.29 -5.66
N SER A 42 22.51 7.63 -4.40
CA SER A 42 23.44 8.34 -3.52
C SER A 42 24.46 7.41 -2.83
N THR A 43 24.17 6.11 -2.73
CA THR A 43 25.09 5.14 -2.13
C THR A 43 24.90 3.75 -2.74
N THR A 44 26.00 2.99 -2.82
CA THR A 44 26.02 1.60 -3.32
C THR A 44 25.82 0.56 -2.21
N GLN A 45 25.57 1.01 -0.97
CA GLN A 45 25.30 0.12 0.15
C GLN A 45 24.05 -0.73 -0.09
N GLU A 46 24.08 -1.98 0.39
CA GLU A 46 22.99 -2.94 0.17
C GLU A 46 21.63 -2.41 0.65
N GLY A 47 21.59 -1.71 1.78
CA GLY A 47 20.37 -1.11 2.33
C GLY A 47 19.78 0.05 1.52
N ALA A 48 20.45 0.51 0.46
CA ALA A 48 19.95 1.54 -0.45
C ALA A 48 19.51 0.95 -1.81
N ARG A 49 19.60 -0.37 -2.01
CA ARG A 49 19.09 -0.98 -3.24
C ARG A 49 17.60 -0.69 -3.39
N LEU A 50 17.19 -0.28 -4.59
CA LEU A 50 15.81 0.00 -4.91
C LEU A 50 15.03 -1.32 -4.97
N CYS A 51 14.15 -1.53 -3.99
CA CYS A 51 13.22 -2.66 -3.90
C CYS A 51 11.82 -2.06 -3.77
N ASN A 52 11.19 -1.78 -4.91
CA ASN A 52 9.98 -0.99 -4.98
C ASN A 52 9.07 -1.56 -6.09
N GLY A 53 7.77 -1.67 -5.82
CA GLY A 53 6.78 -2.24 -6.74
C GLY A 53 6.71 -1.55 -8.10
N VAL A 54 6.97 -0.24 -8.16
CA VAL A 54 7.06 0.51 -9.43
C VAL A 54 8.20 -0.03 -10.30
N GLN A 55 9.38 -0.27 -9.73
CA GLN A 55 10.51 -0.82 -10.49
C GLN A 55 10.23 -2.25 -10.95
N ILE A 56 9.70 -3.09 -10.05
CA ILE A 56 9.43 -4.50 -10.34
C ILE A 56 8.42 -4.63 -11.48
N LEU A 57 7.31 -3.87 -11.43
CA LEU A 57 6.28 -3.94 -12.45
C LEU A 57 6.74 -3.32 -13.78
N SER A 58 7.46 -2.19 -13.73
CA SER A 58 8.03 -1.54 -14.91
C SER A 58 8.97 -2.48 -15.67
N ALA A 59 9.88 -3.15 -14.95
CA ALA A 59 10.81 -4.12 -15.53
C ALA A 59 10.09 -5.35 -16.10
N SER A 60 9.01 -5.80 -15.46
CA SER A 60 8.25 -6.98 -15.87
C SER A 60 7.41 -6.73 -17.13
N LEU A 61 6.86 -5.52 -17.29
CA LEU A 61 5.96 -5.17 -18.39
C LEU A 61 6.63 -4.35 -19.50
N GLY A 62 7.86 -3.88 -19.30
CA GLY A 62 8.55 -2.99 -20.24
C GLY A 62 7.91 -1.60 -20.35
N LEU A 63 7.20 -1.17 -19.30
CA LEU A 63 6.56 0.15 -19.23
C LEU A 63 7.49 1.18 -18.62
N ASP A 64 7.33 2.45 -18.98
CA ASP A 64 7.98 3.53 -18.25
C ASP A 64 7.41 3.69 -16.83
N VAL A 65 8.10 4.48 -16.01
CA VAL A 65 7.77 4.68 -14.59
C VAL A 65 6.38 5.29 -14.40
N GLU A 66 6.00 6.28 -15.20
CA GLU A 66 4.75 7.00 -15.01
C GLU A 66 3.55 6.17 -15.48
N ALA A 67 3.69 5.45 -16.61
CA ALA A 67 2.73 4.46 -17.06
C ALA A 67 2.56 3.35 -16.01
N THR A 68 3.65 2.89 -15.40
CA THR A 68 3.61 1.88 -14.34
C THR A 68 2.90 2.38 -13.09
N LYS A 69 3.18 3.60 -12.62
CA LYS A 69 2.47 4.24 -11.49
C LYS A 69 0.97 4.37 -11.78
N ALA A 70 0.59 4.72 -13.01
CA ALA A 70 -0.81 4.79 -13.41
C ALA A 70 -1.50 3.43 -13.31
N CYS A 71 -0.88 2.35 -13.81
CA CYS A 71 -1.41 0.99 -13.66
C CYS A 71 -1.55 0.58 -12.19
N LEU A 72 -0.53 0.87 -11.36
CA LEU A 72 -0.57 0.55 -9.93
C LEU A 72 -1.66 1.35 -9.20
N TRP A 73 -1.90 2.62 -9.56
CA TRP A 73 -3.02 3.38 -9.00
C TRP A 73 -4.37 2.76 -9.35
N THR A 74 -4.54 2.20 -10.55
CA THR A 74 -5.74 1.44 -10.88
C THR A 74 -5.88 0.22 -9.97
N MET A 75 -4.81 -0.56 -9.78
CA MET A 75 -4.82 -1.72 -8.88
C MET A 75 -5.16 -1.34 -7.42
N VAL A 76 -4.68 -0.18 -6.96
CA VAL A 76 -5.02 0.38 -5.63
C VAL A 76 -6.53 0.54 -5.47
N ARG A 77 -7.23 1.06 -6.49
CA ARG A 77 -8.69 1.19 -6.44
C ARG A 77 -9.41 -0.15 -6.49
N GLU A 78 -8.90 -1.11 -7.24
CA GLU A 78 -9.45 -2.47 -7.24
C GLU A 78 -9.34 -3.14 -5.87
N TRP A 79 -8.27 -2.87 -5.10
CA TRP A 79 -8.16 -3.37 -3.72
C TRP A 79 -9.13 -2.66 -2.76
N GLU A 80 -9.53 -1.42 -3.00
CA GLU A 80 -10.57 -0.75 -2.21
C GLU A 80 -11.94 -1.43 -2.44
N VAL A 81 -12.31 -1.65 -3.70
CA VAL A 81 -13.54 -2.37 -4.05
C VAL A 81 -13.52 -3.79 -3.48
N ASN A 82 -12.40 -4.49 -3.57
CA ASN A 82 -12.26 -5.83 -3.01
C ASN A 82 -12.31 -5.82 -1.47
N HIS A 83 -11.83 -4.77 -0.81
CA HIS A 83 -11.92 -4.62 0.64
C HIS A 83 -13.37 -4.56 1.10
N GLU A 84 -14.22 -3.81 0.41
CA GLU A 84 -15.66 -3.74 0.71
C GLU A 84 -16.30 -5.13 0.55
N ARG A 85 -16.02 -5.81 -0.56
CA ARG A 85 -16.56 -7.16 -0.85
C ARG A 85 -16.15 -8.21 0.18
N LEU A 86 -14.89 -8.19 0.61
CA LEU A 86 -14.40 -9.13 1.62
C LEU A 86 -14.91 -8.78 3.01
N SER A 87 -15.06 -7.49 3.32
CA SER A 87 -15.58 -7.03 4.61
C SER A 87 -17.05 -7.41 4.82
N ASP A 88 -17.84 -7.49 3.75
CA ASP A 88 -19.23 -7.97 3.83
C ASP A 88 -19.37 -9.43 4.29
N ILE A 89 -18.32 -10.24 4.10
CA ILE A 89 -18.30 -11.66 4.47
C ILE A 89 -17.89 -11.84 5.94
N SER A 90 -17.01 -10.99 6.47
CA SER A 90 -16.42 -11.13 7.81
C SER A 90 -17.03 -10.15 8.83
N LYS A 91 -18.31 -10.32 9.16
CA LYS A 91 -19.10 -9.38 9.99
C LYS A 91 -18.77 -9.44 11.49
N GLU A 92 -18.01 -10.43 11.91
CA GLU A 92 -17.69 -10.69 13.31
C GLU A 92 -16.73 -9.61 13.87
N ALA A 93 -15.94 -8.99 12.99
CA ALA A 93 -14.88 -8.04 13.34
C ALA A 93 -15.07 -6.62 12.75
N MET A 94 -16.30 -6.16 12.55
CA MET A 94 -16.61 -4.92 11.80
C MET A 94 -15.82 -3.69 12.24
N LEU A 95 -15.61 -3.48 13.55
CA LEU A 95 -14.82 -2.34 14.04
C LEU A 95 -13.34 -2.43 13.63
N TYR A 96 -12.79 -3.63 13.62
CA TYR A 96 -11.43 -3.87 13.15
C TYR A 96 -11.31 -3.62 11.66
N LEU A 97 -12.25 -4.14 10.87
CA LEU A 97 -12.30 -3.95 9.42
C LEU A 97 -12.41 -2.46 9.05
N LYS A 98 -13.25 -1.71 9.76
CA LYS A 98 -13.33 -0.26 9.61
C LYS A 98 -12.01 0.44 9.95
N GLY A 99 -11.28 -0.08 10.95
CA GLY A 99 -9.93 0.35 11.26
C GLY A 99 -8.95 0.14 10.10
N LEU A 100 -9.01 -0.99 9.39
CA LEU A 100 -8.19 -1.24 8.20
C LEU A 100 -8.51 -0.27 7.05
N GLU A 101 -9.78 0.04 6.82
CA GLU A 101 -10.19 1.06 5.84
C GLU A 101 -9.60 2.44 6.17
N TYR A 102 -9.57 2.81 7.45
CA TYR A 102 -8.91 4.04 7.89
C TYR A 102 -7.39 3.99 7.74
N GLN A 103 -6.76 2.83 7.89
CA GLN A 103 -5.33 2.69 7.60
C GLN A 103 -5.05 2.88 6.11
N MET A 104 -5.84 2.27 5.23
CA MET A 104 -5.69 2.40 3.77
C MET A 104 -5.84 3.87 3.33
N SER A 105 -6.96 4.50 3.68
CA SER A 105 -7.27 5.89 3.32
C SER A 105 -6.33 6.91 3.99
N GLY A 106 -6.03 6.71 5.27
CA GLY A 106 -5.10 7.55 6.02
C GLY A 106 -3.66 7.44 5.51
N ASN A 107 -3.21 6.24 5.15
CA ASN A 107 -1.91 6.00 4.53
C ASN A 107 -1.80 6.73 3.19
N GLU A 108 -2.84 6.65 2.35
CA GLU A 108 -2.85 7.36 1.07
C GLU A 108 -2.80 8.87 1.27
N LEU A 109 -3.70 9.43 2.09
CA LEU A 109 -3.74 10.86 2.35
C LEU A 109 -2.39 11.37 2.88
N ARG A 110 -1.81 10.66 3.85
CA ARG A 110 -0.50 11.00 4.40
C ARG A 110 0.59 10.87 3.35
N SER A 111 0.58 9.81 2.54
CA SER A 111 1.61 9.57 1.51
C SER A 111 1.60 10.66 0.44
N ARG A 112 0.44 11.22 0.13
CA ARG A 112 0.31 12.33 -0.83
C ARG A 112 0.67 13.70 -0.26
N THR A 113 0.64 13.87 1.07
CA THR A 113 0.75 15.20 1.71
C THR A 113 2.00 15.36 2.58
N THR A 114 2.69 14.27 2.93
CA THR A 114 3.81 14.33 3.85
C THR A 114 5.05 14.97 3.20
N PRO A 115 5.75 15.90 3.90
CA PRO A 115 7.02 16.45 3.44
C PRO A 115 8.11 15.39 3.23
N ARG A 116 7.94 14.18 3.78
CA ARG A 116 8.86 13.06 3.59
C ARG A 116 8.89 12.55 2.14
N TYR A 117 7.80 12.70 1.39
CA TYR A 117 7.67 12.26 -0.01
C TYR A 117 7.58 13.43 -0.98
N LEU A 118 6.97 14.53 -0.56
CA LEU A 118 6.97 15.76 -1.31
C LEU A 118 8.39 16.31 -1.34
N VAL A 119 9.06 16.11 -2.46
CA VAL A 119 10.33 16.75 -2.75
C VAL A 119 10.04 18.23 -2.92
N LEU A 120 10.28 19.01 -1.86
CA LEU A 120 10.38 20.45 -1.96
C LEU A 120 11.81 20.73 -2.38
N ASP A 121 12.00 21.18 -3.61
CA ASP A 121 13.26 21.79 -4.06
C ASP A 121 13.52 23.10 -3.31
#